data_AF-A0A3D0QVE8-F1
#
_entry.id   AF-A0A3D0QVE8-F1
#
_cell.length_a   1.000
_cell.length_b   1.000
_cell.length_c   1.000
_cell.angle_alpha   90.00
_cell.angle_beta   90.00
_cell.angle_gamma   90.00
#
_symmetry.space_group_name_H-M   'P 1'
#
loop_
_entity.id
_entity.type
_entity.pdbx_description
1 polymer ?
#
loop_
_entity_poly.entity_id
_entity_poly.type
_entity_poly.pdbx_seq_one_letter_code
_entity_poly.pdbx_strand_id
1 'polypeptide(L)'
;MPGPPDWLQSQITDRDRAADALGAAADQMNVCRSIAADLNAAGKDHTADPYWRAAVAESHRLTETFGLDEHDIGEEAARRR
;
A
#
# COMPACT_ATOMS: atom_id res chain seq x y z
N MET A 1 -10.95 7.40 -36.05
CA MET A 1 -9.96 6.41 -35.57
C MET A 1 -10.73 5.43 -34.70
N PRO A 2 -10.78 4.12 -35.00
CA PRO A 2 -11.28 3.15 -34.03
C PRO A 2 -10.41 3.22 -32.76
N GLY A 3 -11.03 3.04 -31.60
CA GLY A 3 -10.34 3.04 -30.31
C GLY A 3 -9.40 1.83 -30.15
N PRO A 4 -8.67 1.76 -29.02
CA PRO A 4 -7.83 0.61 -28.72
C PRO A 4 -8.66 -0.69 -28.67
N PRO A 5 -8.10 -1.83 -29.09
CA PRO A 5 -8.79 -3.12 -29.00
C PRO A 5 -9.03 -3.51 -27.52
N ASP A 6 -10.10 -4.27 -27.26
CA ASP A 6 -10.57 -4.59 -25.90
C ASP A 6 -9.49 -5.26 -25.02
N TRP A 7 -8.65 -6.12 -25.61
CA TRP A 7 -7.55 -6.77 -24.89
C TRP A 7 -6.52 -5.76 -24.35
N LEU A 8 -6.28 -4.66 -25.09
CA LEU A 8 -5.35 -3.62 -24.68
C LEU A 8 -5.99 -2.74 -23.58
N GLN A 9 -7.28 -2.46 -23.68
CA GLN A 9 -8.02 -1.74 -22.64
C GLN A 9 -8.06 -2.50 -21.32
N SER A 10 -8.23 -3.83 -21.36
CA SER A 10 -8.16 -4.67 -20.15
C SER A 10 -6.80 -4.57 -19.48
N GLN A 11 -5.71 -4.70 -20.25
CA GLN A 11 -4.36 -4.61 -19.70
C GLN A 11 -4.05 -3.23 -19.09
N ILE A 12 -4.51 -2.15 -19.72
CA ILE A 12 -4.38 -0.79 -19.17
C ILE A 12 -5.14 -0.68 -17.85
N THR A 13 -6.40 -1.12 -17.83
CA THR A 13 -7.24 -1.08 -16.62
C THR A 13 -6.63 -1.90 -15.48
N ASP A 14 -6.07 -3.07 -15.77
CA ASP A 14 -5.45 -3.93 -14.75
C ASP A 14 -4.15 -3.30 -14.20
N ARG A 15 -3.37 -2.62 -15.05
CA ARG A 15 -2.19 -1.87 -14.62
C ARG A 15 -2.55 -0.66 -13.76
N ASP A 16 -3.60 0.08 -14.13
CA ASP A 16 -4.06 1.23 -13.35
C ASP A 16 -4.54 0.78 -11.96
N ARG A 17 -5.31 -0.32 -11.88
CA ARG A 17 -5.71 -0.91 -10.59
C ARG A 17 -4.52 -1.35 -9.73
N ALA A 18 -3.50 -1.96 -10.34
CA ALA A 18 -2.29 -2.36 -9.62
C ALA A 18 -1.51 -1.15 -9.10
N ALA A 19 -1.41 -0.07 -9.89
CA ALA A 19 -0.78 1.18 -9.48
C ALA A 19 -1.54 1.87 -8.34
N ASP A 20 -2.87 1.90 -8.41
CA ASP A 20 -3.72 2.44 -7.34
C ASP A 20 -3.56 1.62 -6.04
N ALA A 21 -3.53 0.29 -6.16
CA ALA A 21 -3.30 -0.60 -5.02
C ALA A 21 -1.91 -0.41 -4.40
N LEU A 22 -0.88 -0.24 -5.23
CA LEU A 22 0.48 0.08 -4.79
C LEU A 22 0.53 1.40 -4.01
N GLY A 23 -0.13 2.44 -4.54
CA GLY A 23 -0.27 3.71 -3.86
C GLY A 23 -0.98 3.59 -2.51
N ALA A 24 -2.10 2.87 -2.47
CA ALA A 24 -2.84 2.65 -1.23
C ALA A 24 -2.03 1.87 -0.18
N ALA A 25 -1.28 0.84 -0.60
CA ALA A 25 -0.42 0.07 0.29
C ALA A 25 0.74 0.93 0.83
N ALA A 26 1.31 1.78 0.00
CA ALA A 26 2.35 2.73 0.39
C ALA A 26 1.85 3.75 1.42
N ASP A 27 0.65 4.29 1.22
CA ASP A 27 0.02 5.21 2.15
C ASP A 27 -0.23 4.52 3.51
N GLN A 28 -0.72 3.27 3.51
CA GLN A 28 -0.89 2.48 4.74
C GLN A 28 0.45 2.23 5.45
N MET A 29 1.52 1.92 4.71
CA MET A 29 2.86 1.75 5.29
C MET A 29 3.34 3.03 5.98
N ASN A 30 3.08 4.20 5.41
CA ASN A 30 3.42 5.48 6.02
C ASN A 30 2.59 5.78 7.29
N VAL A 31 1.31 5.39 7.31
CA VAL A 31 0.48 5.44 8.53
C VAL A 31 1.03 4.52 9.62
N CYS A 32 1.35 3.26 9.29
CA CYS A 32 1.98 2.32 10.22
C CYS A 32 3.26 2.88 10.85
N ARG A 33 4.14 3.46 10.02
CA ARG A 33 5.41 4.05 10.47
C ARG A 33 5.18 5.23 11.40
N SER A 34 4.19 6.08 11.11
CA SER A 34 3.87 7.25 11.95
C SER A 34 3.32 6.81 13.32
N ILE A 35 2.36 5.89 13.34
CA ILE A 35 1.80 5.34 14.58
C ILE A 35 2.89 4.65 15.42
N ALA A 36 3.75 3.85 14.79
CA ALA A 36 4.85 3.20 15.48
C ALA A 36 5.83 4.21 16.07
N ALA A 37 6.17 5.28 15.34
CA ALA A 37 7.05 6.32 15.83
C ALA A 37 6.46 7.04 17.06
N ASP A 38 5.18 7.43 17.00
CA ASP A 38 4.50 8.12 18.10
C ASP A 38 4.42 7.25 19.36
N LEU A 39 4.08 5.98 19.20
CA LEU A 39 3.97 5.03 20.32
C LEU A 39 5.34 4.70 20.91
N ASN A 40 6.36 4.48 20.07
CA ASN A 40 7.73 4.27 20.52
C ASN A 40 8.26 5.51 21.27
N ALA A 41 7.97 6.72 20.81
CA ALA A 41 8.32 7.96 21.51
C ALA A 41 7.63 8.09 22.87
N ALA A 42 6.42 7.53 23.01
CA ALA A 42 5.71 7.42 24.28
C ALA A 42 6.15 6.23 25.15
N GLY A 43 7.16 5.45 24.73
CA GLY A 43 7.62 4.25 25.44
C GLY A 43 6.60 3.11 25.43
N LYS A 44 5.64 3.12 24.50
CA LYS A 44 4.59 2.12 24.36
C LYS A 44 4.90 1.17 23.21
N ASP A 45 4.49 -0.07 23.38
CA ASP A 45 4.57 -1.07 22.32
C ASP A 45 3.47 -0.82 21.28
N HIS A 46 3.89 -0.49 20.06
CA HIS A 46 3.01 -0.26 18.92
C HIS A 46 2.35 -1.54 18.41
N THR A 47 2.95 -2.71 18.66
CA THR A 47 2.38 -3.99 18.20
C THR A 47 1.10 -4.35 18.95
N ALA A 48 0.81 -3.70 20.08
CA ALA A 48 -0.44 -3.82 20.82
C ALA A 48 -1.53 -2.84 20.34
N ASP A 49 -1.18 -1.86 19.50
CA ASP A 49 -2.12 -0.83 19.06
C ASP A 49 -3.07 -1.34 17.96
N PRO A 50 -4.39 -1.19 18.12
CA PRO A 50 -5.37 -1.69 17.16
C PRO A 50 -5.30 -0.97 15.81
N TYR A 51 -4.91 0.30 15.77
CA TYR A 51 -4.80 1.07 14.53
C TYR A 51 -3.56 0.67 13.75
N TRP A 52 -2.42 0.46 14.44
CA TRP A 52 -1.22 -0.08 13.84
C TRP A 52 -1.48 -1.46 13.23
N ARG A 53 -2.14 -2.37 13.97
CA ARG A 53 -2.50 -3.70 13.46
C ARG A 53 -3.42 -3.65 12.25
N ALA A 54 -4.41 -2.75 12.26
CA ALA A 54 -5.34 -2.59 11.14
C ALA A 54 -4.62 -2.10 9.87
N ALA A 55 -3.70 -1.14 10.01
CA ALA A 55 -2.94 -0.63 8.87
C ALA A 55 -1.96 -1.67 8.29
N VAL A 56 -1.33 -2.49 9.15
CA VAL A 56 -0.50 -3.64 8.70
C VAL A 56 -1.36 -4.67 7.96
N ALA A 57 -2.52 -5.03 8.52
CA ALA A 57 -3.43 -6.00 7.90
C ALA A 57 -3.94 -5.54 6.53
N GLU A 58 -4.27 -4.25 6.38
CA GLU A 58 -4.71 -3.70 5.09
C GLU A 58 -3.57 -3.68 4.08
N SER A 59 -2.34 -3.31 4.50
CA SER A 59 -1.16 -3.40 3.64
C SER A 59 -0.96 -4.82 3.13
N HIS A 60 -1.01 -5.83 4.01
CA HIS A 60 -0.89 -7.25 3.61
C HIS A 60 -2.00 -7.68 2.65
N ARG A 61 -3.25 -7.28 2.91
CA ARG A 61 -4.39 -7.60 2.04
C ARG A 61 -4.20 -7.07 0.62
N LEU A 62 -3.68 -5.84 0.49
CA LEU A 62 -3.38 -5.23 -0.81
C LEU A 62 -2.24 -5.97 -1.53
N THR A 63 -1.17 -6.32 -0.81
CA THR A 63 -0.06 -7.12 -1.32
C THR A 63 -0.53 -8.46 -1.88
N GLU A 64 -1.33 -9.22 -1.12
CA GLU A 64 -1.85 -10.53 -1.54
C GLU A 64 -2.85 -10.44 -2.70
N THR A 65 -3.75 -9.45 -2.68
CA THR A 65 -4.80 -9.33 -3.69
C THR A 65 -4.24 -8.95 -5.06
N PHE A 66 -3.21 -8.10 -5.08
CA PHE A 66 -2.66 -7.55 -6.32
C PHE A 66 -1.28 -8.10 -6.68
N GLY A 67 -0.74 -9.03 -5.86
CA GLY A 67 0.59 -9.60 -6.07
C GLY A 67 1.70 -8.55 -6.03
N LEU A 68 1.54 -7.52 -5.20
CA LEU A 68 2.53 -6.44 -5.07
C LEU A 68 3.74 -6.93 -4.28
N ASP A 69 4.91 -6.36 -4.56
CA ASP A 69 6.12 -6.64 -3.79
C ASP A 69 6.24 -5.63 -2.63
N GLU A 70 6.60 -6.10 -1.43
CA GLU A 70 6.81 -5.23 -0.26
C GLU A 70 7.91 -4.19 -0.49
N HIS A 71 8.92 -4.52 -1.31
CA HIS A 71 9.97 -3.59 -1.72
C HIS A 71 9.40 -2.45 -2.56
N ASP A 72 8.56 -2.75 -3.56
CA ASP A 72 7.93 -1.74 -4.41
C ASP A 72 7.01 -0.83 -3.59
N ILE A 73 6.27 -1.40 -2.63
CA ILE A 73 5.47 -0.64 -1.67
C ILE A 73 6.36 0.28 -0.83
N GLY A 74 7.50 -0.22 -0.36
CA GLY A 74 8.48 0.56 0.40
C GLY A 74 9.09 1.71 -0.39
N GLU A 75 9.43 1.49 -1.65
CA GLU A 75 9.94 2.53 -2.56
C GLU A 75 8.88 3.57 -2.88
N GLU A 76 7.64 3.15 -3.17
CA GLU A 76 6.52 4.05 -3.39
C GLU A 76 6.25 4.89 -2.13
N ALA A 77 6.24 4.27 -0.94
CA ALA A 77 6.05 4.96 0.33
C ALA A 77 7.16 5.99 0.59
N ALA A 78 8.41 5.66 0.23
CA ALA A 78 9.54 6.57 0.34
C ALA A 78 9.44 7.74 -0.65
N ARG A 79 8.94 7.50 -1.88
CA ARG A 79 8.73 8.54 -2.89
C ARG A 79 7.64 9.53 -2.48
N ARG A 80 6.64 9.07 -1.74
CA ARG A 80 5.48 9.86 -1.29
C ARG A 80 5.70 10.65 -0.01
N ARG A 81 6.82 10.42 0.69
CA ARG A 81 7.16 11.08 1.94
C ARG A 81 7.79 12.44 1.72
#